data_AF-A0A183AKA7-F1
#
_entry.id   AF-A0A183AKA7-F1
#
_cell.length_a   1.000
_cell.length_b   1.000
_cell.length_c   1.000
_cell.angle_alpha   90.00
_cell.angle_beta   90.00
_cell.angle_gamma   90.00
#
_symmetry.space_group_name_H-M   'P 1'
#
loop_
_entity.id
_entity.type
_entity.pdbx_description
1 polymer ?
#
loop_
_entity_poly.entity_id
_entity_poly.type
_entity_poly.pdbx_seq_one_letter_code
_entity_poly.pdbx_strand_id
1 'polypeptide(L)'
;MDIHTIAQSVQSILDPQVDNARRSQCFKSSSIQSITLCREAVLMLSGFLDTCRTDVLTQWKPRYESDSTAADGTSFVQLLTRLLGHESIRIDALSLLTILLNRKPQSTSGSSEESFKLIEIMLRNDDIINRLASIVIALISEPPVYTESRYNSLVLFAEVFHRLGGGLITYWSEMEPFANPCACSSQRQFICPNRATHLLDTIVQLTTYPIRNGGPTGTTPHSGWSRAIFETDDWGAFFSQSVLDWDALELFLEQILPTMNKACQREDCLIQFESALINWARLFLQTLSAVNDPNVRGKVLMCISVVMQQLDSKYDTEFLIPFLNNIFASFRYVAPAEGNPNPFYRPNCVKAMQLLAATAFFRFVKTVPERVMRHFQEVATEVATLWSESVSGVVEKSVLLESLISLCVQSDLLKQLLSGALAQWTPNSPDLSEPMGSLLRSCSTGGPGLITALGLDQPVQCLNDFSSLPVQTRVTLTRNVLTLMAAVRRLSDPVRIEQLEQITVPLLEPVTPSVLMLLRSLLICVPIELYMAIVLGQVSDHQVFKRSDEAKVENCQNILPSYMLTPQ
;
A
#
# COMPACT_ATOMS: atom_id res chain seq x y z
N MET A 1 -10.03 -47.82 14.54
CA MET A 1 -10.67 -47.68 15.86
C MET A 1 -12.10 -48.15 15.71
N ASP A 2 -12.70 -48.86 16.67
CA ASP A 2 -14.13 -49.22 16.65
C ASP A 2 -14.93 -48.00 17.16
N ILE A 3 -15.08 -46.93 16.37
CA ILE A 3 -15.97 -46.68 15.23
C ILE A 3 -17.46 -46.76 15.60
N HIS A 4 -17.96 -47.84 16.22
CA HIS A 4 -19.37 -47.88 16.60
C HIS A 4 -19.73 -46.83 17.67
N THR A 5 -18.75 -46.44 18.49
CA THR A 5 -18.84 -45.45 19.57
C THR A 5 -18.75 -44.00 19.07
N ILE A 6 -17.97 -43.71 18.03
CA ILE A 6 -17.98 -42.41 17.34
C ILE A 6 -19.27 -42.25 16.51
N ALA A 7 -19.76 -43.38 15.97
CA ALA A 7 -21.03 -43.49 15.28
C ALA A 7 -22.27 -43.30 16.17
N GLN A 8 -22.16 -43.25 17.51
CA GLN A 8 -23.25 -42.80 18.39
C GLN A 8 -23.16 -41.30 18.71
N SER A 9 -21.95 -40.76 18.91
CA SER A 9 -21.73 -39.36 19.31
C SER A 9 -22.06 -38.33 18.23
N VAL A 10 -21.89 -38.70 16.96
CA VAL A 10 -22.34 -37.91 15.80
C VAL A 10 -23.84 -38.11 15.50
N GLN A 11 -24.36 -39.25 15.92
CA GLN A 11 -25.71 -39.73 15.61
C GLN A 11 -26.78 -39.16 16.54
N SER A 12 -26.36 -38.52 17.64
CA SER A 12 -27.17 -37.80 18.60
C SER A 12 -27.04 -36.28 18.54
N ILE A 13 -26.22 -35.69 17.64
CA ILE A 13 -26.18 -34.21 17.51
C ILE A 13 -27.58 -33.66 17.22
N LEU A 14 -28.49 -34.48 16.70
CA LEU A 14 -29.93 -34.22 16.63
C LEU A 14 -30.74 -35.54 16.69
N ASP A 15 -31.18 -36.01 17.86
CA ASP A 15 -32.28 -37.00 17.89
C ASP A 15 -33.60 -36.30 17.42
N PRO A 16 -34.36 -36.81 16.43
CA PRO A 16 -35.31 -36.02 15.63
C PRO A 16 -36.79 -36.38 15.83
N GLN A 17 -37.18 -36.92 16.99
CA GLN A 17 -38.60 -37.16 17.32
C GLN A 17 -39.41 -35.88 17.64
N VAL A 18 -38.92 -34.66 17.39
CA VAL A 18 -39.67 -33.42 17.65
C VAL A 18 -39.66 -32.49 16.45
N ASP A 19 -40.80 -32.52 15.76
CA ASP A 19 -41.40 -31.55 14.82
C ASP A 19 -40.67 -30.18 14.69
N ASN A 20 -40.20 -29.88 13.48
CA ASN A 20 -39.56 -28.61 13.13
C ASN A 20 -40.48 -27.38 13.32
N ALA A 21 -41.81 -27.56 13.31
CA ALA A 21 -42.77 -26.50 13.62
C ALA A 21 -42.89 -26.23 15.14
N ARG A 22 -42.53 -27.20 15.99
CA ARG A 22 -42.40 -27.02 17.45
C ARG A 22 -41.01 -26.51 17.86
N ARG A 23 -39.95 -26.73 17.07
CA ARG A 23 -38.60 -26.17 17.36
C ARG A 23 -38.56 -24.65 17.24
N SER A 24 -39.25 -24.05 16.27
CA SER A 24 -39.42 -22.59 16.21
C SER A 24 -40.19 -22.01 17.42
N GLN A 25 -40.94 -22.85 18.16
CA GLN A 25 -41.56 -22.52 19.44
C GLN A 25 -40.66 -22.87 20.66
N CYS A 26 -39.83 -23.91 20.61
CA CYS A 26 -38.94 -24.34 21.72
C CYS A 26 -37.62 -23.56 21.81
N PHE A 27 -37.13 -22.95 20.71
CA PHE A 27 -36.03 -21.98 20.79
C PHE A 27 -36.41 -20.70 21.56
N LYS A 28 -37.68 -20.54 21.95
CA LYS A 28 -38.12 -19.50 22.89
C LYS A 28 -38.05 -19.92 24.37
N SER A 29 -37.71 -21.18 24.69
CA SER A 29 -37.66 -21.65 26.09
C SER A 29 -36.65 -22.82 26.31
N SER A 30 -35.41 -22.46 26.65
CA SER A 30 -34.38 -23.21 27.41
C SER A 30 -34.02 -24.68 27.06
N SER A 31 -32.77 -24.91 26.62
CA SER A 31 -31.83 -25.78 27.37
C SER A 31 -30.37 -25.48 26.99
N ILE A 32 -29.63 -24.86 27.91
CA ILE A 32 -28.20 -24.56 27.78
C ILE A 32 -27.37 -25.83 27.48
N GLN A 33 -27.83 -26.99 27.95
CA GLN A 33 -27.17 -28.30 27.78
C GLN A 33 -27.05 -28.77 26.32
N SER A 34 -28.06 -28.53 25.49
CA SER A 34 -28.03 -28.95 24.08
C SER A 34 -26.99 -28.16 23.25
N ILE A 35 -26.86 -26.87 23.54
CA ILE A 35 -25.85 -26.01 22.92
C ILE A 35 -24.44 -26.44 23.37
N THR A 36 -24.24 -26.71 24.66
CA THR A 36 -22.95 -27.17 25.20
C THR A 36 -22.50 -28.48 24.55
N LEU A 37 -23.40 -29.46 24.42
CA LEU A 37 -23.11 -30.74 23.76
C LEU A 37 -22.70 -30.55 22.30
N CYS A 38 -23.39 -29.66 21.56
CA CYS A 38 -23.01 -29.33 20.19
C CYS A 38 -21.63 -28.67 20.12
N ARG A 39 -21.29 -27.78 21.06
CA ARG A 39 -19.95 -27.16 21.12
C ARG A 39 -18.87 -28.21 21.38
N GLU A 40 -19.07 -29.09 22.35
CA GLU A 40 -18.14 -30.18 22.66
C GLU A 40 -17.94 -31.11 21.46
N ALA A 41 -19.02 -31.45 20.74
CA ALA A 41 -18.95 -32.26 19.53
C ALA A 41 -18.13 -31.57 18.42
N VAL A 42 -18.36 -30.27 18.19
CA VAL A 42 -17.59 -29.50 17.18
C VAL A 42 -16.12 -29.38 17.57
N LEU A 43 -15.80 -29.17 18.85
CA LEU A 43 -14.42 -29.10 19.33
C LEU A 43 -13.70 -30.45 19.23
N MET A 44 -14.39 -31.56 19.55
CA MET A 44 -13.86 -32.91 19.38
C MET A 44 -13.59 -33.22 17.91
N LEU A 45 -14.52 -32.85 17.02
CA LEU A 45 -14.34 -32.97 15.58
C LEU A 45 -13.17 -32.11 15.08
N SER A 46 -13.01 -30.90 15.61
CA SER A 46 -11.88 -30.01 15.31
C SER A 46 -10.54 -30.67 15.63
N GLY A 47 -10.37 -31.18 16.86
CA GLY A 47 -9.14 -31.87 17.25
C GLY A 47 -8.87 -33.16 16.46
N PHE A 48 -9.92 -33.89 16.10
CA PHE A 48 -9.80 -35.09 15.26
C PHE A 48 -9.41 -34.74 13.82
N LEU A 49 -10.11 -33.80 13.19
CA LEU A 49 -9.96 -33.45 11.79
C LEU A 49 -8.70 -32.62 11.51
N ASP A 50 -8.09 -32.03 12.53
CA ASP A 50 -6.75 -31.44 12.41
C ASP A 50 -5.69 -32.51 12.08
N THR A 51 -5.81 -33.70 12.66
CA THR A 51 -4.78 -34.76 12.60
C THR A 51 -5.14 -35.97 11.72
N CYS A 52 -6.42 -36.26 11.49
CA CYS A 52 -6.88 -37.47 10.80
C CYS A 52 -7.25 -37.24 9.33
N ARG A 53 -7.48 -38.29 8.53
CA ARG A 53 -7.87 -38.16 7.10
C ARG A 53 -9.28 -37.55 6.96
N THR A 54 -9.50 -36.73 5.94
CA THR A 54 -10.79 -36.03 5.68
C THR A 54 -11.76 -36.82 4.81
N ASP A 55 -11.34 -37.96 4.26
CA ASP A 55 -12.16 -38.90 3.49
C ASP A 55 -13.36 -39.41 4.29
N VAL A 56 -13.24 -39.48 5.62
CA VAL A 56 -14.37 -39.82 6.52
C VAL A 56 -15.55 -38.84 6.38
N LEU A 57 -15.29 -37.59 5.96
CA LEU A 57 -16.34 -36.57 5.79
C LEU A 57 -17.20 -36.81 4.55
N THR A 58 -16.65 -37.43 3.49
CA THR A 58 -17.43 -37.77 2.29
C THR A 58 -18.37 -38.96 2.53
N GLN A 59 -18.06 -39.77 3.55
CA GLN A 59 -18.84 -40.94 3.95
C GLN A 59 -19.99 -40.59 4.92
N TRP A 60 -19.99 -39.38 5.50
CA TRP A 60 -21.01 -38.95 6.44
C TRP A 60 -22.33 -38.64 5.72
N LYS A 61 -23.42 -39.29 6.15
CA LYS A 61 -24.78 -39.06 5.63
C LYS A 61 -25.77 -38.80 6.77
N PRO A 62 -26.62 -37.76 6.67
CA PRO A 62 -27.67 -37.51 7.66
C PRO A 62 -28.74 -38.62 7.58
N ARG A 63 -29.24 -39.08 8.74
CA ARG A 63 -30.16 -40.22 8.89
C ARG A 63 -31.55 -40.06 8.25
N TYR A 64 -31.93 -38.86 7.76
CA TYR A 64 -33.30 -38.53 7.33
C TYR A 64 -33.43 -38.04 5.88
N GLU A 65 -32.35 -38.00 5.11
CA GLU A 65 -32.45 -37.78 3.66
C GLU A 65 -32.47 -39.14 2.95
N SER A 66 -33.68 -39.65 2.70
CA SER A 66 -33.89 -40.68 1.69
C SER A 66 -33.63 -40.06 0.30
N ASP A 67 -32.69 -40.64 -0.44
CA ASP A 67 -32.45 -40.42 -1.87
C ASP A 67 -31.90 -39.06 -2.33
N SER A 68 -31.07 -38.36 -1.53
CA SER A 68 -30.23 -37.29 -2.08
C SER A 68 -28.94 -37.88 -2.67
N THR A 69 -28.70 -37.63 -3.96
CA THR A 69 -27.50 -38.01 -4.73
C THR A 69 -26.22 -37.28 -4.29
N ALA A 70 -26.25 -36.58 -3.15
CA ALA A 70 -25.12 -35.84 -2.60
C ALA A 70 -24.12 -36.79 -1.92
N ALA A 71 -23.50 -37.67 -2.70
CA ALA A 71 -22.16 -38.15 -2.38
C ALA A 71 -21.21 -36.94 -2.41
N ASP A 72 -20.11 -36.96 -1.66
CA ASP A 72 -19.01 -35.97 -1.65
C ASP A 72 -18.94 -35.02 -0.43
N GLY A 73 -19.72 -35.25 0.63
CA GLY A 73 -19.57 -34.52 1.91
C GLY A 73 -20.21 -33.11 1.93
N THR A 74 -20.95 -32.74 0.89
CA THR A 74 -21.76 -31.52 0.82
C THR A 74 -22.70 -31.38 2.02
N SER A 75 -23.34 -32.46 2.47
CA SER A 75 -24.25 -32.44 3.64
C SER A 75 -23.54 -32.04 4.93
N PHE A 76 -22.28 -32.45 5.11
CA PHE A 76 -21.49 -32.07 6.28
C PHE A 76 -21.16 -30.58 6.25
N VAL A 77 -20.74 -30.05 5.09
CA VAL A 77 -20.46 -28.62 4.93
C VAL A 77 -21.72 -27.79 5.12
N GLN A 78 -22.86 -28.22 4.56
CA GLN A 78 -24.15 -27.56 4.79
C GLN A 78 -24.57 -27.54 6.27
N LEU A 79 -24.36 -28.65 7.00
CA LEU A 79 -24.58 -28.69 8.44
C LEU A 79 -23.69 -27.68 9.16
N LEU A 80 -22.39 -27.65 8.82
CA LEU A 80 -21.43 -26.72 9.42
C LEU A 80 -21.85 -25.26 9.13
N THR A 81 -22.21 -24.93 7.89
CA THR A 81 -22.71 -23.60 7.51
C THR A 81 -24.03 -23.26 8.20
N ARG A 82 -24.89 -24.24 8.50
CA ARG A 82 -26.10 -24.03 9.31
C ARG A 82 -25.74 -23.66 10.75
N LEU A 83 -24.77 -24.35 11.36
CA LEU A 83 -24.28 -24.07 12.71
C LEU A 83 -23.70 -22.66 12.85
N LEU A 84 -23.07 -22.11 11.80
CA LEU A 84 -22.59 -20.71 11.78
C LEU A 84 -23.67 -19.67 12.05
N GLY A 85 -24.94 -20.01 11.78
CA GLY A 85 -26.09 -19.14 12.06
C GLY A 85 -26.40 -18.99 13.55
N HIS A 86 -25.88 -19.87 14.40
CA HIS A 86 -26.10 -19.84 15.84
C HIS A 86 -24.93 -19.16 16.56
N GLU A 87 -25.17 -17.98 17.15
CA GLU A 87 -24.14 -17.17 17.82
C GLU A 87 -23.31 -17.92 18.86
N SER A 88 -23.92 -18.83 19.61
CA SER A 88 -23.27 -19.57 20.70
C SER A 88 -22.29 -20.66 20.24
N ILE A 89 -22.38 -21.12 18.99
CA ILE A 89 -21.56 -22.21 18.41
C ILE A 89 -20.73 -21.69 17.22
N ARG A 90 -21.04 -20.50 16.70
CA ARG A 90 -20.45 -19.91 15.50
C ARG A 90 -18.93 -19.95 15.50
N ILE A 91 -18.27 -19.53 16.57
CA ILE A 91 -16.80 -19.47 16.65
C ILE A 91 -16.20 -20.87 16.55
N ASP A 92 -16.75 -21.85 17.28
CA ASP A 92 -16.27 -23.23 17.27
C ASP A 92 -16.44 -23.86 15.88
N ALA A 93 -17.58 -23.61 15.23
CA ALA A 93 -17.86 -24.05 13.87
C ALA A 93 -17.00 -23.36 12.81
N LEU A 94 -16.72 -22.05 12.97
CA LEU A 94 -15.78 -21.32 12.11
C LEU A 94 -14.37 -21.84 12.25
N SER A 95 -13.91 -22.10 13.48
CA SER A 95 -12.59 -22.67 13.75
C SER A 95 -12.40 -24.01 13.03
N LEU A 96 -13.40 -24.90 13.14
CA LEU A 96 -13.40 -26.16 12.41
C LEU A 96 -13.37 -25.95 10.88
N LEU A 97 -14.17 -25.02 10.36
CA LEU A 97 -14.18 -24.70 8.93
C LEU A 97 -12.81 -24.17 8.44
N THR A 98 -12.19 -23.28 9.20
CA THR A 98 -10.86 -22.72 8.92
C THR A 98 -9.79 -23.81 8.93
N ILE A 99 -9.82 -24.74 9.89
CA ILE A 99 -8.91 -25.90 9.91
C ILE A 99 -9.06 -26.70 8.62
N LEU A 100 -10.29 -27.04 8.24
CA LEU A 100 -10.53 -27.83 7.03
C LEU A 100 -10.08 -27.09 5.75
N LEU A 101 -10.25 -25.77 5.67
CA LEU A 101 -9.79 -24.96 4.53
C LEU A 101 -8.27 -24.76 4.48
N ASN A 102 -7.58 -24.81 5.63
CA ASN A 102 -6.14 -24.59 5.74
C ASN A 102 -5.31 -25.86 5.51
N ARG A 103 -5.93 -27.04 5.44
CA ARG A 103 -5.21 -28.28 5.19
C ARG A 103 -4.66 -28.32 3.77
N LYS A 104 -3.34 -28.50 3.67
CA LYS A 104 -2.68 -28.80 2.41
C LYS A 104 -3.08 -30.20 1.95
N PRO A 105 -3.33 -30.42 0.64
CA PRO A 105 -3.59 -31.76 0.13
C PRO A 105 -2.40 -32.66 0.47
N GLN A 106 -2.63 -33.76 1.19
CA GLN A 106 -1.58 -34.71 1.55
C GLN A 106 -1.16 -35.49 0.30
N SER A 107 -0.10 -35.05 -0.37
CA SER A 107 0.54 -35.79 -1.44
C SER A 107 1.53 -36.81 -0.86
N THR A 108 1.04 -37.90 -0.27
CA THR A 108 1.91 -39.01 0.15
C THR A 108 1.50 -40.30 -0.55
N SER A 109 2.44 -40.78 -1.37
CA SER A 109 2.55 -42.11 -1.98
C SER A 109 1.41 -42.59 -2.90
N GLY A 110 1.57 -42.38 -4.21
CA GLY A 110 1.25 -43.34 -5.27
C GLY A 110 -0.22 -43.80 -5.49
N SER A 111 -1.13 -43.54 -4.56
CA SER A 111 -2.56 -43.73 -4.72
C SER A 111 -3.21 -42.37 -4.97
N SER A 112 -4.01 -42.28 -6.02
CA SER A 112 -4.91 -41.16 -6.29
C SER A 112 -6.02 -41.11 -5.23
N GLU A 113 -5.67 -40.89 -3.96
CA GLU A 113 -6.65 -40.66 -2.91
C GLU A 113 -7.24 -39.26 -3.12
N GLU A 114 -8.54 -39.23 -3.45
CA GLU A 114 -9.32 -38.02 -3.68
C GLU A 114 -9.31 -37.16 -2.42
N SER A 115 -8.46 -36.13 -2.40
CA SER A 115 -8.44 -35.13 -1.34
C SER A 115 -9.83 -34.49 -1.23
N PHE A 116 -10.39 -34.38 -0.03
CA PHE A 116 -11.66 -33.71 0.23
C PHE A 116 -11.60 -32.27 -0.31
N LYS A 117 -12.26 -32.02 -1.45
CA LYS A 117 -12.18 -30.74 -2.17
C LYS A 117 -13.16 -29.72 -1.59
N LEU A 118 -12.95 -29.35 -0.33
CA LEU A 118 -13.85 -28.46 0.40
C LEU A 118 -14.14 -27.14 -0.34
N ILE A 119 -13.12 -26.51 -0.91
CA ILE A 119 -13.27 -25.26 -1.67
C ILE A 119 -14.18 -25.46 -2.88
N GLU A 120 -14.03 -26.56 -3.62
CA GLU A 120 -14.86 -26.88 -4.79
C GLU A 120 -16.33 -27.12 -4.37
N ILE A 121 -16.55 -27.87 -3.28
CA ILE A 121 -17.88 -28.12 -2.71
C ILE A 121 -18.57 -26.81 -2.31
N MET A 122 -17.84 -25.92 -1.61
CA MET A 122 -18.39 -24.64 -1.17
C MET A 122 -18.68 -23.70 -2.33
N LEU A 123 -17.79 -23.62 -3.33
CA LEU A 123 -17.96 -22.74 -4.49
C LEU A 123 -19.05 -23.23 -5.45
N ARG A 124 -19.42 -24.52 -5.46
CA ARG A 124 -20.49 -25.05 -6.30
C ARG A 124 -21.88 -25.00 -5.68
N ASN A 125 -21.98 -24.61 -4.41
CA ASN A 125 -23.24 -24.63 -3.67
C ASN A 125 -23.71 -23.21 -3.32
N ASP A 126 -24.79 -22.78 -3.96
CA ASP A 126 -25.35 -21.44 -3.78
C ASP A 126 -25.78 -21.21 -2.31
N ASP A 127 -26.41 -22.19 -1.67
CA ASP A 127 -26.88 -22.06 -0.28
C ASP A 127 -25.74 -21.80 0.70
N ILE A 128 -24.58 -22.42 0.48
CA ILE A 128 -23.41 -22.25 1.35
C ILE A 128 -22.89 -20.80 1.25
N ILE A 129 -22.59 -20.33 0.04
CA ILE A 129 -22.04 -18.99 -0.18
C ILE A 129 -23.05 -17.92 0.26
N ASN A 130 -24.32 -18.08 -0.10
CA ASN A 130 -25.37 -17.14 0.24
C ASN A 130 -25.55 -17.01 1.75
N ARG A 131 -25.48 -18.13 2.48
CA ARG A 131 -25.60 -18.13 3.94
C ARG A 131 -24.38 -17.51 4.61
N LEU A 132 -23.18 -17.80 4.13
CA LEU A 132 -21.94 -17.17 4.63
C LEU A 132 -21.99 -15.65 4.43
N ALA A 133 -22.32 -15.21 3.21
CA ALA A 133 -22.47 -13.79 2.87
C ALA A 133 -23.53 -13.12 3.74
N SER A 134 -24.70 -13.75 3.92
CA SER A 134 -25.77 -13.23 4.77
C SER A 134 -25.32 -13.04 6.23
N ILE A 135 -24.63 -14.01 6.83
CA ILE A 135 -24.14 -13.91 8.21
C ILE A 135 -23.10 -12.79 8.34
N VAL A 136 -22.14 -12.72 7.41
CA VAL A 136 -21.09 -11.70 7.46
C VAL A 136 -21.65 -10.29 7.26
N ILE A 137 -22.52 -10.10 6.27
CA ILE A 137 -23.15 -8.80 6.03
C ILE A 137 -24.03 -8.38 7.19
N ALA A 138 -24.74 -9.31 7.85
CA ALA A 138 -25.46 -9.03 9.09
C ALA A 138 -24.51 -8.55 10.20
N LEU A 139 -23.39 -9.26 10.41
CA LEU A 139 -22.37 -8.91 11.40
C LEU A 139 -21.70 -7.57 11.13
N ILE A 140 -21.45 -7.22 9.86
CA ILE A 140 -20.84 -5.94 9.45
C ILE A 140 -21.85 -4.79 9.60
N SER A 141 -23.12 -5.05 9.31
CA SER A 141 -24.19 -4.04 9.31
C SER A 141 -24.60 -3.54 10.70
N GLU A 142 -24.30 -4.30 11.75
CA GLU A 142 -24.55 -3.89 13.14
C GLU A 142 -23.63 -2.74 13.57
N PRO A 143 -24.05 -1.86 14.50
CA PRO A 143 -23.20 -0.75 14.97
C PRO A 143 -21.86 -1.31 15.49
N PRO A 144 -20.71 -0.67 15.22
CA PRO A 144 -19.37 -1.24 15.40
C PRO A 144 -18.93 -1.25 16.88
N VAL A 145 -19.70 -1.89 17.75
CA VAL A 145 -19.38 -2.11 19.16
C VAL A 145 -18.48 -3.35 19.27
N TYR A 146 -17.33 -3.18 19.92
CA TYR A 146 -16.41 -4.27 20.16
C TYR A 146 -17.01 -5.27 21.16
N THR A 147 -17.01 -6.54 20.75
CA THR A 147 -17.11 -7.68 21.65
C THR A 147 -16.12 -8.74 21.18
N GLU A 148 -15.50 -9.46 22.11
CA GLU A 148 -14.52 -10.49 21.79
C GLU A 148 -15.12 -11.56 20.86
N SER A 149 -16.38 -11.94 21.09
CA SER A 149 -17.11 -12.90 20.24
C SER A 149 -17.28 -12.41 18.80
N ARG A 150 -17.62 -11.12 18.61
CA ARG A 150 -17.77 -10.54 17.28
C ARG A 150 -16.44 -10.40 16.57
N TYR A 151 -15.40 -9.96 17.28
CA TYR A 151 -14.05 -9.88 16.74
C TYR A 151 -13.55 -11.24 16.25
N ASN A 152 -13.61 -12.26 17.10
CA ASN A 152 -13.19 -13.62 16.76
C ASN A 152 -13.99 -14.18 15.57
N SER A 153 -15.30 -13.90 15.51
CA SER A 153 -16.14 -14.28 14.36
C SER A 153 -15.67 -13.62 13.07
N LEU A 154 -15.43 -12.29 13.08
CA LEU A 154 -15.00 -11.54 11.90
C LEU A 154 -13.61 -11.96 11.41
N VAL A 155 -12.67 -12.21 12.32
CA VAL A 155 -11.31 -12.70 11.98
C VAL A 155 -11.39 -14.07 11.29
N LEU A 156 -12.15 -15.01 11.86
CA LEU A 156 -12.28 -16.33 11.26
C LEU A 156 -13.05 -16.28 9.93
N PHE A 157 -14.09 -15.46 9.82
CA PHE A 157 -14.75 -15.22 8.53
C PHE A 157 -13.79 -14.62 7.50
N ALA A 158 -12.95 -13.66 7.88
CA ALA A 158 -11.96 -13.08 6.97
C ALA A 158 -11.01 -14.16 6.41
N GLU A 159 -10.53 -15.09 7.25
CA GLU A 159 -9.71 -16.21 6.79
C GLU A 159 -10.49 -17.16 5.85
N VAL A 160 -11.74 -17.51 6.19
CA VAL A 160 -12.60 -18.33 5.33
C VAL A 160 -12.79 -17.68 3.96
N PHE A 161 -13.16 -16.39 3.93
CA PHE A 161 -13.37 -15.64 2.69
C PHE A 161 -12.08 -15.40 1.91
N HIS A 162 -10.93 -15.27 2.58
CA HIS A 162 -9.62 -15.24 1.92
C HIS A 162 -9.34 -16.54 1.15
N ARG A 163 -9.60 -17.70 1.77
CA ARG A 163 -9.43 -19.01 1.12
C ARG A 163 -10.43 -19.23 -0.02
N LEU A 164 -11.69 -18.85 0.18
CA LEU A 164 -12.72 -18.91 -0.87
C LEU A 164 -12.39 -17.96 -2.03
N GLY A 165 -11.83 -16.78 -1.76
CA GLY A 165 -11.34 -15.86 -2.78
C GLY A 165 -10.19 -16.45 -3.61
N GLY A 166 -9.22 -17.11 -2.97
CA GLY A 166 -8.18 -17.86 -3.67
C GLY A 166 -8.75 -19.01 -4.53
N GLY A 167 -9.77 -19.69 -4.02
CA GLY A 167 -10.53 -20.69 -4.76
C GLY A 167 -11.26 -20.09 -5.99
N LEU A 168 -11.92 -18.95 -5.83
CA LEU A 168 -12.62 -18.25 -6.91
C LEU A 168 -11.68 -17.93 -8.08
N ILE A 169 -10.45 -17.50 -7.80
CA ILE A 169 -9.43 -17.26 -8.82
C ILE A 169 -9.09 -18.57 -9.56
N THR A 170 -8.92 -19.65 -8.81
CA THR A 170 -8.55 -20.97 -9.36
C THR A 170 -9.67 -21.55 -10.25
N TYR A 171 -10.93 -21.34 -9.87
CA TYR A 171 -12.12 -21.88 -10.55
C TYR A 171 -12.90 -20.81 -11.33
N TRP A 172 -12.26 -19.70 -11.72
CA TRP A 172 -12.96 -18.55 -12.32
C TRP A 172 -13.77 -18.92 -13.56
N SER A 173 -13.23 -19.76 -14.44
CA SER A 173 -13.92 -20.18 -15.67
C SER A 173 -15.25 -20.90 -15.43
N GLU A 174 -15.41 -21.55 -14.26
CA GLU A 174 -16.68 -22.20 -13.88
C GLU A 174 -17.61 -21.23 -13.14
N MET A 175 -17.07 -20.16 -12.55
CA MET A 175 -17.78 -19.22 -11.67
C MET A 175 -18.23 -17.95 -12.40
N GLU A 176 -17.59 -17.60 -13.51
CA GLU A 176 -17.89 -16.43 -14.35
C GLU A 176 -19.38 -16.28 -14.73
N PRO A 177 -20.13 -17.34 -15.11
CA PRO A 177 -21.56 -17.22 -15.42
C PRO A 177 -22.42 -16.76 -14.23
N PHE A 178 -21.88 -16.84 -13.01
CA PHE A 178 -22.54 -16.50 -11.75
C PHE A 178 -22.01 -15.17 -11.16
N ALA A 179 -21.31 -14.36 -11.97
CA ALA A 179 -20.77 -13.05 -11.59
C ALA A 179 -21.65 -11.86 -12.04
N ASN A 180 -22.96 -12.08 -12.22
CA ASN A 180 -23.86 -11.02 -12.66
C ASN A 180 -24.15 -10.01 -11.52
N PRO A 181 -24.29 -8.70 -11.83
CA PRO A 181 -24.69 -7.69 -10.86
C PRO A 181 -26.02 -8.07 -10.20
N CYS A 182 -26.11 -7.91 -8.88
CA CYS A 182 -27.35 -8.12 -8.13
C CYS A 182 -27.47 -7.15 -6.95
N ALA A 183 -28.69 -6.94 -6.46
CA ALA A 183 -28.96 -6.08 -5.31
C ALA A 183 -29.00 -6.86 -3.98
N CYS A 184 -28.56 -8.12 -3.96
CA CYS A 184 -28.66 -8.99 -2.78
C CYS A 184 -27.89 -8.45 -1.57
N SER A 185 -26.69 -7.90 -1.80
CA SER A 185 -25.87 -7.30 -0.74
C SER A 185 -26.52 -6.05 -0.13
N SER A 186 -27.03 -5.13 -0.97
CA SER A 186 -27.70 -3.91 -0.51
C SER A 186 -29.03 -4.19 0.18
N GLN A 187 -29.76 -5.22 -0.24
CA GLN A 187 -31.01 -5.67 0.37
C GLN A 187 -30.80 -6.63 1.55
N ARG A 188 -29.57 -7.07 1.80
CA ARG A 188 -29.18 -8.09 2.80
C ARG A 188 -29.90 -9.43 2.64
N GLN A 189 -30.30 -9.76 1.41
CA GLN A 189 -31.03 -10.97 1.08
C GLN A 189 -30.32 -11.70 -0.06
N PHE A 190 -29.55 -12.72 0.29
CA PHE A 190 -28.77 -13.53 -0.63
C PHE A 190 -29.58 -14.75 -1.08
N ILE A 191 -30.42 -14.56 -2.09
CA ILE A 191 -31.36 -15.59 -2.58
C ILE A 191 -31.10 -15.95 -4.06
N CYS A 192 -30.31 -15.13 -4.77
CA CYS A 192 -30.03 -15.36 -6.18
C CYS A 192 -28.82 -16.29 -6.40
N PRO A 193 -28.65 -16.87 -7.60
CA PRO A 193 -27.56 -17.81 -7.90
C PRO A 193 -26.22 -17.10 -8.20
N ASN A 194 -26.11 -15.78 -8.06
CA ASN A 194 -24.91 -15.01 -8.39
C ASN A 194 -23.82 -15.12 -7.31
N ARG A 195 -23.42 -16.35 -6.99
CA ARG A 195 -22.48 -16.66 -5.91
C ARG A 195 -21.10 -16.03 -6.07
N ALA A 196 -20.62 -15.83 -7.31
CA ALA A 196 -19.35 -15.14 -7.52
C ALA A 196 -19.46 -13.66 -7.13
N THR A 197 -20.56 -12.99 -7.51
CA THR A 197 -20.86 -11.62 -7.08
C THR A 197 -21.01 -11.52 -5.57
N HIS A 198 -21.76 -12.44 -4.95
CA HIS A 198 -21.95 -12.45 -3.49
C HIS A 198 -20.64 -12.63 -2.73
N LEU A 199 -19.76 -13.52 -3.22
CA LEU A 199 -18.45 -13.75 -2.63
C LEU A 199 -17.56 -12.51 -2.75
N LEU A 200 -17.48 -11.91 -3.95
CA LEU A 200 -16.71 -10.69 -4.20
C LEU A 200 -17.22 -9.51 -3.36
N ASP A 201 -18.53 -9.26 -3.36
CA ASP A 201 -19.14 -8.19 -2.57
C ASP A 201 -18.84 -8.37 -1.07
N THR A 202 -18.93 -9.60 -0.57
CA THR A 202 -18.66 -9.88 0.85
C THR A 202 -17.17 -9.68 1.18
N ILE A 203 -16.26 -10.08 0.30
CA ILE A 203 -14.81 -9.82 0.46
C ILE A 203 -14.57 -8.31 0.49
N VAL A 204 -15.15 -7.55 -0.45
CA VAL A 204 -15.02 -6.10 -0.49
C VAL A 204 -15.53 -5.48 0.82
N GLN A 205 -16.74 -5.83 1.25
CA GLN A 205 -17.33 -5.31 2.50
C GLN A 205 -16.51 -5.69 3.75
N LEU A 206 -15.92 -6.89 3.81
CA LEU A 206 -15.02 -7.28 4.88
C LEU A 206 -13.73 -6.44 4.86
N THR A 207 -13.16 -6.20 3.68
CA THR A 207 -11.93 -5.40 3.54
C THR A 207 -12.13 -3.92 3.81
N THR A 208 -13.34 -3.41 3.53
CA THR A 208 -13.72 -2.02 3.79
C THR A 208 -14.38 -1.82 5.16
N TYR A 209 -14.55 -2.90 5.95
CA TYR A 209 -15.13 -2.81 7.27
C TYR A 209 -14.26 -1.89 8.16
N PRO A 210 -14.83 -0.82 8.74
CA PRO A 210 -14.06 0.25 9.36
C PRO A 210 -13.56 -0.14 10.77
N ILE A 211 -12.70 -1.15 10.88
CA ILE A 211 -11.91 -1.36 12.12
C ILE A 211 -10.81 -0.28 12.24
N ARG A 212 -10.55 0.45 11.15
CA ARG A 212 -9.45 1.42 11.01
C ARG A 212 -9.71 2.78 11.66
N ASN A 213 -10.93 3.05 12.15
CA ASN A 213 -11.40 4.39 12.49
C ASN A 213 -11.37 4.75 14.00
N GLY A 214 -10.43 4.21 14.78
CA GLY A 214 -10.18 4.73 16.13
C GLY A 214 -8.87 4.28 16.75
N GLY A 215 -8.01 5.21 17.15
CA GLY A 215 -6.80 4.92 17.95
C GLY A 215 -7.12 4.32 19.31
N PRO A 216 -6.19 3.61 19.98
CA PRO A 216 -6.41 3.07 21.32
C PRO A 216 -6.73 4.17 22.35
N THR A 217 -6.27 5.39 22.09
CA THR A 217 -6.51 6.59 22.91
C THR A 217 -7.84 7.29 22.61
N GLY A 218 -8.54 6.92 21.54
CA GLY A 218 -9.81 7.53 21.16
C GLY A 218 -10.99 7.03 22.01
N THR A 219 -12.11 7.75 21.93
CA THR A 219 -13.36 7.41 22.65
C THR A 219 -14.45 6.86 21.72
N THR A 220 -14.16 6.70 20.43
CA THR A 220 -15.12 6.18 19.45
C THR A 220 -15.36 4.68 19.66
N PRO A 221 -16.48 4.11 19.19
CA PRO A 221 -16.72 2.66 19.24
C PRO A 221 -15.56 1.84 18.64
N HIS A 222 -14.96 2.36 17.56
CA HIS A 222 -13.77 1.80 16.90
C HIS A 222 -12.51 1.82 17.78
N SER A 223 -12.38 2.82 18.65
CA SER A 223 -11.28 2.88 19.62
C SER A 223 -11.36 1.75 20.66
N GLY A 224 -12.57 1.21 20.89
CA GLY A 224 -12.77 -0.01 21.69
C GLY A 224 -12.17 -1.26 21.03
N TRP A 225 -12.24 -1.36 19.70
CA TRP A 225 -11.60 -2.45 18.95
C TRP A 225 -10.08 -2.34 19.03
N SER A 226 -9.53 -1.15 18.78
CA SER A 226 -8.09 -0.94 18.75
C SER A 226 -7.43 -1.17 20.11
N ARG A 227 -8.08 -0.79 21.22
CA ARG A 227 -7.59 -1.09 22.58
C ARG A 227 -7.51 -2.58 22.89
N ALA A 228 -8.34 -3.38 22.24
CA ALA A 228 -8.38 -4.82 22.48
C ALA A 228 -7.39 -5.60 21.60
N ILE A 229 -6.99 -5.03 20.46
CA ILE A 229 -6.16 -5.70 19.44
C ILE A 229 -4.70 -5.24 19.50
N PHE A 230 -4.46 -3.95 19.76
CA PHE A 230 -3.14 -3.34 19.66
C PHE A 230 -2.65 -2.84 21.01
N GLU A 231 -1.35 -2.97 21.25
CA GLU A 231 -0.66 -2.18 22.26
C GLU A 231 -0.57 -0.70 21.78
N THR A 232 -0.31 0.21 22.72
CA THR A 232 -0.47 1.67 22.51
C THR A 232 0.37 2.23 21.37
N ASP A 233 1.53 1.63 21.09
CA ASP A 233 2.46 2.06 20.04
C ASP A 233 2.29 1.30 18.71
N ASP A 234 1.72 0.08 18.74
CA ASP A 234 1.54 -0.78 17.56
C ASP A 234 0.43 -0.28 16.63
N TRP A 235 -0.60 0.35 17.20
CA TRP A 235 -1.69 0.88 16.40
C TRP A 235 -1.25 2.02 15.48
N GLY A 236 -0.30 2.87 15.91
CA GLY A 236 0.21 3.97 15.08
C GLY A 236 0.99 3.46 13.87
N ALA A 237 1.78 2.40 14.06
CA ALA A 237 2.48 1.70 12.99
C ALA A 237 1.52 0.95 12.04
N PHE A 238 0.36 0.53 12.54
CA PHE A 238 -0.61 -0.26 11.78
C PHE A 238 -1.75 0.58 11.12
N PHE A 239 -2.19 1.69 11.73
CA PHE A 239 -3.49 2.35 11.44
C PHE A 239 -3.60 3.90 11.57
N SER A 240 -2.56 4.73 11.38
CA SER A 240 -2.70 6.22 11.35
C SER A 240 -3.88 6.80 10.49
N GLN A 241 -4.95 7.24 11.17
CA GLN A 241 -6.34 7.27 10.68
C GLN A 241 -6.71 8.15 9.46
N SER A 242 -6.40 9.45 9.42
CA SER A 242 -6.90 10.30 8.31
C SER A 242 -6.06 10.16 7.04
N VAL A 243 -4.82 9.72 7.17
CA VAL A 243 -3.87 9.54 6.07
C VAL A 243 -4.06 8.17 5.42
N LEU A 244 -4.41 7.14 6.22
CA LEU A 244 -4.56 5.78 5.73
C LEU A 244 -5.83 5.50 4.95
N ASP A 245 -6.93 6.20 5.20
CA ASP A 245 -8.14 6.04 4.37
C ASP A 245 -7.87 6.51 2.94
N TRP A 246 -7.08 7.57 2.78
CA TRP A 246 -6.64 8.04 1.47
C TRP A 246 -5.54 7.18 0.86
N ASP A 247 -4.61 6.63 1.64
CA ASP A 247 -3.60 5.70 1.13
C ASP A 247 -4.21 4.38 0.67
N ALA A 248 -5.17 3.85 1.43
CA ALA A 248 -5.93 2.68 1.04
C ALA A 248 -6.77 2.96 -0.22
N LEU A 249 -7.39 4.14 -0.31
CA LEU A 249 -8.13 4.55 -1.50
C LEU A 249 -7.21 4.70 -2.71
N GLU A 250 -6.05 5.34 -2.57
CA GLU A 250 -5.05 5.47 -3.64
C GLU A 250 -4.65 4.09 -4.18
N LEU A 251 -4.25 3.19 -3.29
CA LEU A 251 -3.82 1.83 -3.65
C LEU A 251 -4.94 1.02 -4.30
N PHE A 252 -6.17 1.14 -3.77
CA PHE A 252 -7.35 0.50 -4.33
C PHE A 252 -7.63 1.00 -5.75
N LEU A 253 -7.64 2.32 -5.96
CA LEU A 253 -7.85 2.93 -7.27
C LEU A 253 -6.74 2.53 -8.26
N GLU A 254 -5.48 2.53 -7.82
CA GLU A 254 -4.32 2.21 -8.65
C GLU A 254 -4.36 0.76 -9.17
N GLN A 255 -4.85 -0.17 -8.35
CA GLN A 255 -4.98 -1.59 -8.73
C GLN A 255 -6.23 -1.87 -9.57
N ILE A 256 -7.35 -1.25 -9.22
CA ILE A 256 -8.65 -1.62 -9.78
C ILE A 256 -8.96 -0.89 -11.07
N LEU A 257 -8.70 0.42 -11.15
CA LEU A 257 -9.12 1.20 -12.31
C LEU A 257 -8.51 0.72 -13.64
N PRO A 258 -7.22 0.36 -13.74
CA PRO A 258 -6.67 -0.19 -14.98
C PRO A 258 -7.32 -1.52 -15.38
N THR A 259 -7.64 -2.36 -14.39
CA THR A 259 -8.30 -3.66 -14.59
C THR A 259 -9.74 -3.49 -15.04
N MET A 260 -10.48 -2.59 -14.40
CA MET A 260 -11.84 -2.23 -14.78
C MET A 260 -11.88 -1.63 -16.18
N ASN A 261 -10.97 -0.72 -16.52
CA ASN A 261 -10.91 -0.12 -17.85
C ASN A 261 -10.77 -1.22 -18.93
N LYS A 262 -9.86 -2.17 -18.75
CA LYS A 262 -9.69 -3.32 -19.66
C LYS A 262 -10.93 -4.21 -19.75
N ALA A 263 -11.62 -4.44 -18.64
CA ALA A 263 -12.86 -5.22 -18.64
C ALA A 263 -13.98 -4.47 -19.37
N CYS A 264 -14.14 -3.17 -19.11
CA CYS A 264 -15.15 -2.34 -19.76
C CYS A 264 -14.93 -2.20 -21.27
N GLN A 265 -13.67 -2.23 -21.73
CA GLN A 265 -13.33 -2.31 -23.16
C GLN A 265 -13.79 -3.61 -23.82
N ARG A 266 -13.78 -4.73 -23.08
CA ARG A 266 -14.24 -6.04 -23.59
C ARG A 266 -15.76 -6.14 -23.63
N GLU A 267 -16.42 -5.60 -22.62
CA GLU A 267 -17.87 -5.68 -22.41
C GLU A 267 -18.66 -4.49 -22.99
N ASP A 268 -18.00 -3.61 -23.76
CA ASP A 268 -18.58 -2.41 -24.38
C ASP A 268 -19.33 -1.47 -23.41
N CYS A 269 -18.90 -1.40 -22.15
CA CYS A 269 -19.46 -0.52 -21.11
C CYS A 269 -18.59 0.70 -20.80
N LEU A 270 -17.70 1.05 -21.74
CA LEU A 270 -16.76 2.18 -21.65
C LEU A 270 -17.41 3.52 -21.31
N ILE A 271 -18.58 3.82 -21.87
CA ILE A 271 -19.28 5.11 -21.66
C ILE A 271 -19.66 5.30 -20.19
N GLN A 272 -20.11 4.23 -19.52
CA GLN A 272 -20.52 4.29 -18.11
C GLN A 272 -19.30 4.43 -17.21
N PHE A 273 -18.23 3.71 -17.52
CA PHE A 273 -16.96 3.81 -16.82
C PHE A 273 -16.34 5.22 -16.96
N GLU A 274 -16.32 5.76 -18.17
CA GLU A 274 -15.83 7.12 -18.46
C GLU A 274 -16.66 8.18 -17.72
N SER A 275 -17.99 8.07 -17.72
CA SER A 275 -18.88 8.96 -16.96
C SER A 275 -18.60 8.93 -15.45
N ALA A 276 -18.35 7.74 -14.88
CA ALA A 276 -17.99 7.60 -13.47
C ALA A 276 -16.64 8.26 -13.16
N LEU A 277 -15.63 8.04 -14.00
CA LEU A 277 -14.30 8.67 -13.84
C LEU A 277 -14.38 10.20 -13.90
N ILE A 278 -15.18 10.77 -14.81
CA ILE A 278 -15.43 12.21 -14.91
C ILE A 278 -16.02 12.76 -13.62
N ASN A 279 -17.02 12.07 -13.06
CA ASN A 279 -17.64 12.49 -11.81
C ASN A 279 -16.65 12.43 -10.63
N TRP A 280 -15.81 11.40 -10.57
CA TRP A 280 -14.77 11.28 -9.56
C TRP A 280 -13.68 12.34 -9.70
N ALA A 281 -13.21 12.61 -10.92
CA ALA A 281 -12.23 13.67 -11.19
C ALA A 281 -12.77 15.05 -10.75
N ARG A 282 -14.04 15.35 -11.07
CA ARG A 282 -14.69 16.58 -10.63
C ARG A 282 -14.81 16.67 -9.10
N LEU A 283 -15.20 15.58 -8.45
CA LEU A 283 -15.29 15.50 -6.99
C LEU A 283 -13.93 15.74 -6.32
N PHE A 284 -12.86 15.12 -6.82
CA PHE A 284 -11.51 15.32 -6.27
C PHE A 284 -11.00 16.74 -6.49
N LEU A 285 -11.23 17.35 -7.66
CA LEU A 285 -10.87 18.77 -7.88
C LEU A 285 -11.63 19.72 -6.96
N GLN A 286 -12.94 19.49 -6.77
CA GLN A 286 -13.73 20.26 -5.81
C GLN A 286 -13.20 20.11 -4.39
N THR A 287 -12.83 18.88 -4.00
CA THR A 287 -12.24 18.60 -2.68
C THR A 287 -10.90 19.32 -2.50
N LEU A 288 -10.03 19.33 -3.52
CA LEU A 288 -8.75 20.07 -3.49
C LEU A 288 -8.94 21.57 -3.25
N SER A 289 -9.98 22.16 -3.81
CA SER A 289 -10.29 23.59 -3.62
C SER A 289 -10.83 23.91 -2.22
N ALA A 290 -11.44 22.93 -1.54
CA ALA A 290 -12.06 23.10 -0.23
C ALA A 290 -11.14 22.75 0.95
N VAL A 291 -10.14 21.89 0.74
CA VAL A 291 -9.28 21.36 1.80
C VAL A 291 -8.02 22.20 1.97
N ASN A 292 -7.88 22.79 3.17
CA ASN A 292 -6.68 23.54 3.56
C ASN A 292 -5.64 22.69 4.32
N ASP A 293 -5.98 21.47 4.74
CA ASP A 293 -5.07 20.55 5.43
C ASP A 293 -4.04 19.97 4.44
N PRO A 294 -2.72 20.22 4.62
CA PRO A 294 -1.69 19.71 3.74
C PRO A 294 -1.62 18.17 3.68
N ASN A 295 -1.94 17.47 4.78
CA ASN A 295 -1.89 16.00 4.81
C ASN A 295 -2.94 15.39 3.87
N VAL A 296 -4.16 15.94 3.87
CA VAL A 296 -5.25 15.48 3.00
C VAL A 296 -5.02 15.93 1.57
N ARG A 297 -4.63 17.19 1.36
CA ARG A 297 -4.40 17.76 0.02
C ARG A 297 -3.40 16.95 -0.81
N GLY A 298 -2.28 16.53 -0.20
CA GLY A 298 -1.28 15.70 -0.87
C GLY A 298 -1.84 14.36 -1.34
N LYS A 299 -2.73 13.74 -0.56
CA LYS A 299 -3.34 12.44 -0.90
C LYS A 299 -4.44 12.56 -1.95
N VAL A 300 -5.24 13.62 -1.91
CA VAL A 300 -6.22 13.90 -2.98
C VAL A 300 -5.50 14.09 -4.31
N LEU A 301 -4.33 14.75 -4.34
CA LEU A 301 -3.49 14.87 -5.54
C LEU A 301 -3.02 13.50 -6.07
N MET A 302 -2.73 12.55 -5.20
CA MET A 302 -2.39 11.17 -5.61
C MET A 302 -3.61 10.46 -6.21
N CYS A 303 -4.76 10.49 -5.54
CA CYS A 303 -5.98 9.84 -6.01
C CYS A 303 -6.44 10.39 -7.36
N ILE A 304 -6.44 11.72 -7.52
CA ILE A 304 -6.81 12.33 -8.80
C ILE A 304 -5.80 11.99 -9.90
N SER A 305 -4.50 11.91 -9.61
CA SER A 305 -3.49 11.46 -10.58
C SER A 305 -3.83 10.07 -11.12
N VAL A 306 -4.18 9.13 -10.24
CA VAL A 306 -4.57 7.76 -10.63
C VAL A 306 -5.84 7.74 -11.48
N VAL A 307 -6.89 8.49 -11.09
CA VAL A 307 -8.13 8.59 -11.89
C VAL A 307 -7.86 9.20 -13.26
N MET A 308 -7.08 10.27 -13.31
CA MET A 308 -6.78 10.99 -14.54
C MET A 308 -5.96 10.19 -15.53
N GLN A 309 -5.12 9.27 -15.06
CA GLN A 309 -4.37 8.35 -15.91
C GLN A 309 -5.30 7.46 -16.76
N GLN A 310 -6.56 7.27 -16.33
CA GLN A 310 -7.56 6.46 -17.05
C GLN A 310 -8.49 7.29 -17.95
N LEU A 311 -8.49 8.63 -17.82
CA LEU A 311 -9.31 9.51 -18.65
C LEU A 311 -8.65 9.79 -20.00
N ASP A 312 -9.48 9.94 -21.03
CA ASP A 312 -9.03 10.32 -22.38
C ASP A 312 -8.48 11.76 -22.41
N SER A 313 -7.52 12.00 -23.30
CA SER A 313 -6.94 13.33 -23.57
C SER A 313 -7.95 14.40 -24.00
N LYS A 314 -9.13 14.03 -24.50
CA LYS A 314 -10.20 14.99 -24.83
C LYS A 314 -10.67 15.83 -23.64
N TYR A 315 -10.41 15.38 -22.40
CA TYR A 315 -10.75 16.12 -21.17
C TYR A 315 -9.57 16.89 -20.56
N ASP A 316 -8.46 17.06 -21.28
CA ASP A 316 -7.28 17.75 -20.75
C ASP A 316 -7.57 19.19 -20.33
N THR A 317 -8.39 19.91 -21.11
CA THR A 317 -8.78 21.28 -20.78
C THR A 317 -9.61 21.38 -19.50
N GLU A 318 -10.53 20.43 -19.28
CA GLU A 318 -11.43 20.42 -18.12
C GLU A 318 -10.73 19.92 -16.85
N PHE A 319 -9.81 18.95 -16.95
CA PHE A 319 -9.23 18.30 -15.77
C PHE A 319 -7.71 18.40 -15.67
N LEU A 320 -6.95 18.24 -16.76
CA LEU A 320 -5.48 18.25 -16.73
C LEU A 320 -4.94 19.62 -16.33
N ILE A 321 -5.44 20.70 -16.93
CA ILE A 321 -4.99 22.05 -16.60
C ILE A 321 -5.29 22.38 -15.12
N PRO A 322 -6.52 22.19 -14.59
CA PRO A 322 -6.78 22.39 -13.15
C PRO A 322 -5.93 21.50 -12.24
N PHE A 323 -5.66 20.26 -12.62
CA PHE A 323 -4.79 19.36 -11.86
C PHE A 323 -3.35 19.90 -11.78
N LEU A 324 -2.76 20.30 -12.91
CA LEU A 324 -1.42 20.89 -12.98
C LEU A 324 -1.34 22.19 -12.15
N ASN A 325 -2.35 23.05 -12.26
CA ASN A 325 -2.45 24.27 -11.45
C ASN A 325 -2.47 23.95 -9.95
N ASN A 326 -3.20 22.91 -9.53
CA ASN A 326 -3.23 22.49 -8.13
C ASN A 326 -1.91 21.87 -7.66
N ILE A 327 -1.19 21.14 -8.52
CA ILE A 327 0.17 20.68 -8.22
C ILE A 327 1.06 21.88 -7.93
N PHE A 328 1.18 22.83 -8.87
CA PHE A 328 2.08 23.97 -8.71
C PHE A 328 1.66 24.91 -7.57
N ALA A 329 0.36 25.10 -7.35
CA ALA A 329 -0.15 25.82 -6.18
C ALA A 329 0.26 25.17 -4.86
N SER A 330 0.39 23.83 -4.81
CA SER A 330 0.83 23.12 -3.61
C SER A 330 2.33 23.34 -3.31
N PHE A 331 3.15 23.56 -4.34
CA PHE A 331 4.56 23.97 -4.16
C PHE A 331 4.72 25.39 -3.61
N ARG A 332 3.71 26.25 -3.83
CA ARG A 332 3.64 27.63 -3.33
C ARG A 332 2.86 27.77 -2.03
N TYR A 333 2.37 26.64 -1.48
CA TYR A 333 1.61 26.65 -0.24
C TYR A 333 2.51 27.01 0.95
N VAL A 334 2.07 28.00 1.72
CA VAL A 334 2.67 28.41 2.99
C VAL A 334 1.66 28.12 4.10
N ALA A 335 2.07 27.34 5.11
CA ALA A 335 1.20 27.09 6.25
C ALA A 335 0.90 28.40 7.00
N PRO A 336 -0.34 28.62 7.47
CA PRO A 336 -0.66 29.75 8.33
C PRO A 336 0.24 29.69 9.58
N ALA A 337 1.01 30.75 9.80
CA ALA A 337 2.02 30.80 10.85
C ALA A 337 1.39 30.87 12.24
N GLU A 338 1.32 29.73 12.94
CA GLU A 338 1.13 29.74 14.39
C GLU A 338 2.47 30.12 15.05
N GLY A 339 2.71 31.43 15.19
CA GLY A 339 3.66 31.97 16.16
C GLY A 339 5.17 31.88 15.86
N ASN A 340 5.61 31.32 14.73
CA ASN A 340 7.04 31.28 14.38
C ASN A 340 7.38 32.31 13.29
N PRO A 341 8.16 33.38 13.58
CA PRO A 341 8.49 34.43 12.60
C PRO A 341 9.57 34.01 11.61
N ASN A 342 10.05 32.76 11.64
CA ASN A 342 11.12 32.31 10.78
C ASN A 342 10.58 31.90 9.39
N PRO A 343 10.88 32.66 8.31
CA PRO A 343 10.41 32.35 6.95
C PRO A 343 10.98 31.03 6.39
N PHE A 344 11.95 30.42 7.09
CA PHE A 344 12.55 29.14 6.73
C PHE A 344 11.93 27.93 7.45
N TYR A 345 11.03 28.14 8.42
CA TYR A 345 10.37 27.05 9.13
C TYR A 345 9.21 26.48 8.31
N ARG A 346 9.43 25.32 7.69
CA ARG A 346 8.42 24.57 6.93
C ARG A 346 7.96 23.35 7.73
N PRO A 347 6.68 23.25 8.13
CA PRO A 347 6.17 22.07 8.83
C PRO A 347 6.33 20.78 8.01
N ASN A 348 6.56 19.66 8.70
CA ASN A 348 6.72 18.34 8.05
C ASN A 348 5.50 17.94 7.21
N CYS A 349 4.28 18.31 7.61
CA CYS A 349 3.07 18.05 6.84
C CYS A 349 3.05 18.79 5.49
N VAL A 350 3.56 20.03 5.43
CA VAL A 350 3.71 20.79 4.17
C VAL A 350 4.80 20.17 3.30
N LYS A 351 5.92 19.77 3.89
CA LYS A 351 6.98 19.04 3.19
C LYS A 351 6.44 17.74 2.56
N ALA A 352 5.70 16.95 3.34
CA ALA A 352 5.09 15.71 2.87
C ALA A 352 4.08 15.96 1.75
N MET A 353 3.22 16.98 1.87
CA MET A 353 2.28 17.38 0.82
C MET A 353 2.99 17.74 -0.49
N GLN A 354 4.04 18.57 -0.43
CA GLN A 354 4.80 18.98 -1.61
C GLN A 354 5.49 17.78 -2.28
N LEU A 355 6.01 16.83 -1.48
CA LEU A 355 6.58 15.59 -1.99
C LEU A 355 5.53 14.70 -2.65
N LEU A 356 4.33 14.59 -2.07
CA LEU A 356 3.21 13.87 -2.67
C LEU A 356 2.74 14.53 -3.97
N ALA A 357 2.67 15.86 -4.02
CA ALA A 357 2.38 16.60 -5.25
C ALA A 357 3.42 16.33 -6.36
N ALA A 358 4.71 16.33 -6.00
CA ALA A 358 5.80 15.98 -6.91
C ALA A 358 5.66 14.54 -7.43
N THR A 359 5.34 13.61 -6.52
CA THR A 359 5.17 12.19 -6.82
C THR A 359 3.95 11.94 -7.70
N ALA A 360 2.83 12.61 -7.44
CA ALA A 360 1.61 12.55 -8.24
C ALA A 360 1.88 12.99 -9.69
N PHE A 361 2.62 14.09 -9.87
CA PHE A 361 3.05 14.58 -11.17
C PHE A 361 4.00 13.59 -11.86
N PHE A 362 5.02 13.10 -11.15
CA PHE A 362 5.98 12.13 -11.68
C PHE A 362 5.29 10.85 -12.16
N ARG A 363 4.40 10.26 -11.35
CA ARG A 363 3.62 9.07 -11.74
C ARG A 363 2.74 9.36 -12.95
N PHE A 364 2.06 10.51 -12.99
CA PHE A 364 1.23 10.89 -14.13
C PHE A 364 2.05 11.01 -15.42
N VAL A 365 3.18 11.72 -15.38
CA VAL A 365 4.12 11.88 -16.50
C VAL A 365 4.64 10.53 -16.98
N LYS A 366 4.98 9.62 -16.05
CA LYS A 366 5.47 8.28 -16.39
C LYS A 366 4.41 7.44 -17.10
N THR A 367 3.16 7.50 -16.66
CA THR A 367 2.07 6.69 -17.22
C THR A 367 1.53 7.27 -18.53
N VAL A 368 1.41 8.60 -18.64
CA VAL A 368 0.80 9.27 -19.81
C VAL A 368 1.63 10.46 -20.31
N PRO A 369 2.88 10.23 -20.76
CA PRO A 369 3.83 11.29 -21.10
C PRO A 369 3.35 12.20 -22.24
N GLU A 370 2.64 11.64 -23.22
CA GLU A 370 2.18 12.36 -24.42
C GLU A 370 1.21 13.51 -24.08
N ARG A 371 0.40 13.36 -23.02
CA ARG A 371 -0.55 14.41 -22.58
C ARG A 371 0.17 15.60 -21.99
N VAL A 372 1.17 15.36 -21.15
CA VAL A 372 1.97 16.43 -20.54
C VAL A 372 2.89 17.09 -21.56
N MET A 373 3.39 16.33 -22.55
CA MET A 373 4.26 16.85 -23.61
C MET A 373 3.59 18.00 -24.39
N ARG A 374 2.27 17.97 -24.59
CA ARG A 374 1.52 19.07 -25.25
C ARG A 374 1.59 20.40 -24.49
N HIS A 375 1.82 20.35 -23.18
CA HIS A 375 1.94 21.50 -22.29
C HIS A 375 3.38 21.73 -21.80
N PHE A 376 4.36 21.08 -22.42
CA PHE A 376 5.72 21.02 -21.91
C PHE A 376 6.32 22.41 -21.62
N GLN A 377 6.15 23.37 -22.54
CA GLN A 377 6.76 24.70 -22.40
C GLN A 377 6.20 25.46 -21.18
N GLU A 378 4.90 25.37 -20.94
CA GLU A 378 4.23 25.99 -19.80
C GLU A 378 4.71 25.35 -18.49
N VAL A 379 4.73 24.02 -18.43
CA VAL A 379 5.19 23.25 -17.28
C VAL A 379 6.69 23.51 -17.00
N ALA A 380 7.54 23.57 -18.02
CA ALA A 380 8.96 23.86 -17.88
C ALA A 380 9.20 25.28 -17.35
N THR A 381 8.41 26.25 -17.80
CA THR A 381 8.47 27.64 -17.32
C THR A 381 8.03 27.75 -15.86
N GLU A 382 6.96 27.04 -15.48
CA GLU A 382 6.52 26.97 -14.08
C GLU A 382 7.57 26.32 -13.18
N VAL A 383 8.18 25.21 -13.60
CA VAL A 383 9.27 24.57 -12.85
C VAL A 383 10.48 25.48 -12.73
N ALA A 384 10.89 26.17 -13.80
CA ALA A 384 11.97 27.14 -13.77
C ALA A 384 11.69 28.29 -12.78
N THR A 385 10.44 28.77 -12.72
CA THR A 385 10.01 29.77 -11.75
C THR A 385 10.12 29.24 -10.33
N LEU A 386 9.64 28.03 -10.06
CA LEU A 386 9.75 27.37 -8.75
C LEU A 386 11.21 27.20 -8.29
N TRP A 387 12.17 27.03 -9.20
CA TRP A 387 13.59 26.96 -8.86
C TRP A 387 14.17 28.27 -8.29
N SER A 388 13.51 29.40 -8.53
CA SER A 388 13.87 30.71 -7.97
C SER A 388 13.17 31.00 -6.62
N GLU A 389 12.04 30.35 -6.35
CA GLU A 389 11.26 30.56 -5.13
C GLU A 389 11.84 29.78 -3.92
N SER A 390 11.76 30.32 -2.71
CA SER A 390 12.26 29.68 -1.49
C SER A 390 11.24 28.80 -0.75
N VAL A 391 9.97 28.80 -1.17
CA VAL A 391 8.84 28.20 -0.44
C VAL A 391 8.92 26.67 -0.39
N SER A 392 9.31 26.02 -1.48
CA SER A 392 9.44 24.57 -1.58
C SER A 392 10.90 24.13 -1.53
N GLY A 393 11.12 22.94 -0.97
CA GLY A 393 12.44 22.36 -0.80
C GLY A 393 13.02 21.78 -2.08
N VAL A 394 14.33 21.56 -2.05
CA VAL A 394 15.07 21.13 -3.24
C VAL A 394 14.78 19.68 -3.62
N VAL A 395 14.47 18.81 -2.64
CA VAL A 395 14.11 17.41 -2.88
C VAL A 395 12.85 17.34 -3.74
N GLU A 396 11.79 18.06 -3.33
CA GLU A 396 10.51 18.01 -4.04
C GLU A 396 10.62 18.61 -5.47
N LYS A 397 11.40 19.70 -5.63
CA LYS A 397 11.70 20.29 -6.95
C LYS A 397 12.54 19.37 -7.85
N SER A 398 13.43 18.58 -7.27
CA SER A 398 14.26 17.63 -8.02
C SER A 398 13.43 16.51 -8.61
N VAL A 399 12.35 16.08 -7.94
CA VAL A 399 11.38 15.10 -8.49
C VAL A 399 10.61 15.68 -9.69
N LEU A 400 10.21 16.96 -9.64
CA LEU A 400 9.61 17.63 -10.81
C LEU A 400 10.58 17.69 -11.98
N LEU A 401 11.83 18.06 -11.72
CA LEU A 401 12.87 18.09 -12.74
C LEU A 401 13.10 16.70 -13.34
N GLU A 402 13.15 15.67 -12.51
CA GLU A 402 13.25 14.27 -12.95
C GLU A 402 12.11 13.88 -13.89
N SER A 403 10.90 14.35 -13.61
CA SER A 403 9.72 14.17 -14.45
C SER A 403 9.88 14.86 -15.81
N LEU A 404 10.38 16.11 -15.83
CA LEU A 404 10.63 16.85 -17.08
C LEU A 404 11.74 16.21 -17.93
N ILE A 405 12.81 15.74 -17.29
CA ILE A 405 13.89 15.03 -17.99
C ILE A 405 13.35 13.76 -18.64
N SER A 406 12.46 13.04 -17.96
CA SER A 406 11.80 11.83 -18.51
C SER A 406 11.00 12.12 -19.78
N LEU A 407 10.42 13.32 -19.92
CA LEU A 407 9.74 13.75 -21.13
C LEU A 407 10.71 14.07 -22.28
N CYS A 408 11.87 14.66 -21.97
CA CYS A 408 12.77 15.27 -22.96
C CYS A 408 13.98 14.43 -23.37
N VAL A 409 14.08 13.15 -23.00
CA VAL A 409 15.28 12.31 -23.25
C VAL A 409 15.71 12.25 -24.74
N GLN A 410 14.87 12.69 -25.68
CA GLN A 410 15.12 12.68 -27.13
C GLN A 410 15.26 14.06 -27.79
N SER A 411 15.33 15.15 -27.02
CA SER A 411 15.21 16.51 -27.56
C SER A 411 16.37 17.42 -27.18
N ASP A 412 16.74 18.36 -28.06
CA ASP A 412 17.65 19.48 -27.75
C ASP A 412 17.19 20.31 -26.54
N LEU A 413 15.91 20.23 -26.21
CA LEU A 413 15.28 20.81 -25.03
C LEU A 413 15.87 20.27 -23.71
N LEU A 414 16.39 19.04 -23.71
CA LEU A 414 17.10 18.46 -22.57
C LEU A 414 18.41 19.19 -22.28
N LYS A 415 19.14 19.57 -23.33
CA LYS A 415 20.38 20.36 -23.20
C LYS A 415 20.06 21.73 -22.62
N GLN A 416 18.99 22.38 -23.08
CA GLN A 416 18.55 23.67 -22.53
C GLN A 416 18.16 23.55 -21.05
N LEU A 417 17.36 22.55 -20.70
CA LEU A 417 16.88 22.32 -19.34
C LEU A 417 18.01 21.97 -18.35
N LEU A 418 19.02 21.23 -18.80
CA LEU A 418 20.16 20.82 -17.96
C LEU A 418 21.36 21.78 -18.01
N SER A 419 21.44 22.68 -18.99
CA SER A 419 22.58 23.59 -19.17
C SER A 419 22.90 24.37 -17.90
N GLY A 420 21.91 25.01 -17.28
CA GLY A 420 22.12 25.78 -16.04
C GLY A 420 22.47 24.92 -14.82
N ALA A 421 22.00 23.67 -14.78
CA ALA A 421 22.31 22.74 -13.68
C ALA A 421 23.73 22.16 -13.78
N LEU A 422 24.14 21.76 -14.99
CA LEU A 422 25.44 21.16 -15.26
C LEU A 422 26.55 22.21 -15.30
N ALA A 423 26.24 23.45 -15.70
CA ALA A 423 27.17 24.57 -15.70
C ALA A 423 27.79 24.84 -14.31
N GLN A 424 27.04 24.60 -13.23
CA GLN A 424 27.54 24.80 -11.86
C GLN A 424 28.58 23.75 -11.42
N TRP A 425 28.69 22.64 -12.16
CA TRP A 425 29.66 21.59 -11.89
C TRP A 425 30.92 21.71 -12.72
N THR A 426 30.89 22.46 -13.81
CA THR A 426 32.05 22.64 -14.70
C THR A 426 32.93 23.80 -14.22
N PRO A 427 34.18 23.56 -13.77
CA PRO A 427 35.00 24.54 -13.05
C PRO A 427 35.39 25.79 -13.87
N ASN A 428 35.23 25.75 -15.19
CA ASN A 428 35.53 26.84 -16.12
C ASN A 428 34.28 27.53 -16.69
N SER A 429 33.09 27.27 -16.12
CA SER A 429 31.86 27.92 -16.58
C SER A 429 31.84 29.41 -16.20
N PRO A 430 31.48 30.33 -17.11
CA PRO A 430 31.26 31.74 -16.78
C PRO A 430 30.08 31.96 -15.80
N ASP A 431 29.19 30.97 -15.68
CA ASP A 431 27.99 30.99 -14.81
C ASP A 431 28.21 30.31 -13.45
N LEU A 432 29.46 30.08 -13.04
CA LEU A 432 29.76 29.46 -11.75
C LEU A 432 29.27 30.35 -10.60
N SER A 433 28.27 29.88 -9.85
CA SER A 433 27.83 30.57 -8.64
C SER A 433 28.99 30.64 -7.63
N GLU A 434 29.22 31.81 -7.02
CA GLU A 434 30.32 32.03 -6.07
C GLU A 434 30.43 30.97 -4.94
N PRO A 435 29.34 30.39 -4.40
CA PRO A 435 29.43 29.34 -3.39
C PRO A 435 29.98 28.02 -3.96
N MET A 436 29.52 27.58 -5.13
CA MET A 436 29.92 26.30 -5.73
C MET A 436 31.34 26.37 -6.30
N GLY A 437 31.70 27.49 -6.93
CA GLY A 437 33.05 27.72 -7.44
C GLY A 437 34.11 27.78 -6.35
N SER A 438 33.80 28.44 -5.24
CA SER A 438 34.66 28.44 -4.06
C SER A 438 34.81 27.02 -3.49
N LEU A 439 33.71 26.27 -3.36
CA LEU A 439 33.73 24.89 -2.87
C LEU A 439 34.61 23.96 -3.72
N LEU A 440 34.43 23.97 -5.05
CA LEU A 440 35.22 23.12 -5.94
C LEU A 440 36.71 23.47 -5.89
N ARG A 441 37.07 24.76 -5.78
CA ARG A 441 38.46 25.18 -5.55
C ARG A 441 38.98 24.69 -4.20
N SER A 442 38.18 24.76 -3.14
CA SER A 442 38.57 24.25 -1.82
C SER A 442 38.78 22.72 -1.82
N CYS A 443 37.99 21.97 -2.60
CA CYS A 443 38.19 20.52 -2.77
C CYS A 443 39.54 20.17 -3.40
N SER A 444 40.18 21.08 -4.15
CA SER A 444 41.54 20.85 -4.66
C SER A 444 42.60 20.71 -3.56
N THR A 445 42.31 21.24 -2.36
CA THR A 445 43.16 21.10 -1.16
C THR A 445 42.81 19.87 -0.32
N GLY A 446 41.89 19.03 -0.81
CA GLY A 446 41.45 17.81 -0.15
C GLY A 446 40.47 18.05 1.00
N GLY A 447 40.42 17.10 1.94
CA GLY A 447 39.44 17.09 3.03
C GLY A 447 39.40 18.34 3.92
N PRO A 448 40.55 18.90 4.36
CA PRO A 448 40.56 20.11 5.19
C PRO A 448 39.90 21.32 4.53
N GLY A 449 40.12 21.54 3.23
CA GLY A 449 39.46 22.63 2.49
C GLY A 449 37.95 22.43 2.38
N LEU A 450 37.50 21.17 2.26
CA LEU A 450 36.07 20.84 2.26
C LEU A 450 35.43 21.15 3.63
N ILE A 451 36.08 20.77 4.73
CA ILE A 451 35.60 21.02 6.10
C ILE A 451 35.39 22.52 6.33
N THR A 452 36.37 23.34 5.99
CA THR A 452 36.29 24.80 6.16
C THR A 452 35.28 25.44 5.20
N ALA A 453 35.20 25.01 3.94
CA ALA A 453 34.21 25.52 2.99
C ALA A 453 32.77 25.20 3.42
N LEU A 454 32.55 24.04 4.03
CA LEU A 454 31.26 23.65 4.60
C LEU A 454 31.06 24.19 6.02
N GLY A 455 32.04 24.86 6.65
CA GLY A 455 31.98 25.40 8.00
C GLY A 455 31.78 24.34 9.08
N LEU A 456 32.23 23.11 8.85
CA LEU A 456 32.14 22.00 9.81
C LEU A 456 33.16 22.11 10.95
N ASP A 457 34.13 23.01 10.81
CA ASP A 457 35.10 23.44 11.81
C ASP A 457 34.55 24.53 12.75
N GLN A 458 33.34 25.05 12.48
CA GLN A 458 32.73 26.12 13.27
C GLN A 458 31.88 25.58 14.43
N PRO A 459 31.70 26.36 15.51
CA PRO A 459 30.79 26.00 16.60
C PRO A 459 29.36 25.78 16.10
N VAL A 460 28.61 24.86 16.73
CA VAL A 460 27.23 24.50 16.35
C VAL A 460 26.29 25.71 16.27
N GLN A 461 26.55 26.75 17.06
CA GLN A 461 25.78 28.00 17.05
C GLN A 461 25.89 28.76 15.71
N CYS A 462 27.03 28.66 15.02
CA CYS A 462 27.27 29.25 13.70
C CYS A 462 26.67 28.41 12.56
N LEU A 463 26.34 27.13 12.81
CA LEU A 463 25.74 26.25 11.80
C LEU A 463 24.28 26.59 11.48
N ASN A 464 23.61 27.35 12.34
CA ASN A 464 22.21 27.74 12.21
C ASN A 464 22.00 29.15 11.62
N ASP A 465 23.08 29.84 11.24
CA ASP A 465 22.98 31.13 10.57
C ASP A 465 22.79 30.94 9.05
N PHE A 466 21.54 30.95 8.61
CA PHE A 466 21.16 30.80 7.19
C PHE A 466 21.72 31.89 6.27
N SER A 467 22.18 33.01 6.80
CA SER A 467 22.84 34.07 6.03
C SER A 467 24.34 33.83 5.82
N SER A 468 24.93 32.90 6.57
CA SER A 468 26.36 32.60 6.49
C SER A 468 26.75 31.89 5.19
N LEU A 469 27.93 32.24 4.67
CA LEU A 469 28.49 31.64 3.46
C LEU A 469 28.62 30.11 3.54
N PRO A 470 29.04 29.49 4.66
CA PRO A 470 29.09 28.03 4.76
C PRO A 470 27.72 27.36 4.67
N VAL A 471 26.68 27.93 5.29
CA VAL A 471 25.31 27.40 5.18
C VAL A 471 24.80 27.52 3.75
N GLN A 472 24.99 28.67 3.10
CA GLN A 472 24.64 28.85 1.68
C GLN A 472 25.40 27.88 0.77
N THR A 473 26.66 27.59 1.08
CA THR A 473 27.48 26.61 0.35
C THR A 473 26.93 25.20 0.51
N ARG A 474 26.52 24.78 1.72
CA ARG A 474 25.85 23.48 1.96
C ARG A 474 24.51 23.36 1.21
N VAL A 475 23.70 24.41 1.24
CA VAL A 475 22.42 24.46 0.52
C VAL A 475 22.64 24.36 -1.00
N THR A 476 23.61 25.11 -1.52
CA THR A 476 23.97 25.11 -2.94
C THR A 476 24.53 23.76 -3.39
N LEU A 477 25.41 23.16 -2.59
CA LEU A 477 25.93 21.82 -2.83
C LEU A 477 24.80 20.78 -2.85
N THR A 478 23.94 20.79 -1.84
CA THR A 478 22.79 19.87 -1.75
C THR A 478 21.88 20.01 -2.97
N ARG A 479 21.61 21.27 -3.38
CA ARG A 479 20.85 21.55 -4.59
C ARG A 479 21.50 20.95 -5.82
N ASN A 480 22.77 21.26 -6.05
CA ASN A 480 23.49 20.83 -7.24
C ASN A 480 23.64 19.30 -7.31
N VAL A 481 23.84 18.64 -6.17
CA VAL A 481 23.92 17.18 -6.08
C VAL A 481 22.57 16.53 -6.38
N LEU A 482 21.48 17.01 -5.78
CA LEU A 482 20.15 16.46 -6.04
C LEU A 482 19.71 16.66 -7.49
N THR A 483 19.98 17.84 -8.05
CA THR A 483 19.73 18.13 -9.48
C THR A 483 20.55 17.23 -10.40
N LEU A 484 21.85 17.03 -10.11
CA LEU A 484 22.69 16.12 -10.88
C LEU A 484 22.22 14.67 -10.78
N MET A 485 21.86 14.20 -9.57
CA MET A 485 21.31 12.85 -9.38
C MET A 485 20.00 12.64 -10.13
N ALA A 486 19.10 13.63 -10.13
CA ALA A 486 17.85 13.55 -10.89
C ALA A 486 18.13 13.40 -12.40
N ALA A 487 19.13 14.12 -12.93
CA ALA A 487 19.55 13.98 -14.31
C ALA A 487 20.19 12.62 -14.59
N VAL A 488 21.16 12.21 -13.78
CA VAL A 488 21.88 10.93 -13.96
C VAL A 488 20.93 9.74 -13.90
N ARG A 489 20.00 9.67 -12.94
CA ARG A 489 19.03 8.56 -12.81
C ARG A 489 18.16 8.35 -14.06
N ARG A 490 17.89 9.41 -14.81
CA ARG A 490 17.06 9.34 -16.02
C ARG A 490 17.87 9.17 -17.29
N LEU A 491 19.09 9.69 -17.30
CA LEU A 491 20.03 9.51 -18.39
C LEU A 491 20.73 8.14 -18.36
N SER A 492 20.78 7.47 -17.21
CA SER A 492 21.44 6.16 -17.01
C SER A 492 20.66 4.96 -17.56
N ASP A 493 19.37 5.15 -17.88
CA ASP A 493 18.52 4.13 -18.52
C ASP A 493 18.20 4.52 -19.98
N PRO A 494 19.20 4.65 -20.89
CA PRO A 494 18.94 5.02 -22.27
C PRO A 494 18.21 3.88 -23.00
N VAL A 495 17.16 4.22 -23.73
CA VAL A 495 16.37 3.26 -24.51
C VAL A 495 17.18 2.71 -25.69
N ARG A 496 18.17 3.47 -26.19
CA ARG A 496 19.06 3.09 -27.30
C ARG A 496 20.50 3.53 -27.05
N ILE A 497 21.44 2.75 -27.59
CA ILE A 497 22.88 3.04 -27.54
C ILE A 497 23.22 4.41 -28.17
N GLU A 498 22.53 4.78 -29.26
CA GLU A 498 22.71 6.09 -29.91
C GLU A 498 22.39 7.27 -28.97
N GLN A 499 21.41 7.13 -28.08
CA GLN A 499 21.08 8.17 -27.10
C GLN A 499 22.14 8.28 -26.02
N LEU A 500 22.73 7.16 -25.62
CA LEU A 500 23.85 7.14 -24.67
C LEU A 500 25.03 7.92 -25.24
N GLU A 501 25.41 7.63 -26.48
CA GLU A 501 26.58 8.22 -27.16
C GLU A 501 26.37 9.69 -27.54
N GLN A 502 25.17 10.07 -28.00
CA GLN A 502 24.93 11.41 -28.56
C GLN A 502 24.37 12.42 -27.56
N ILE A 503 23.77 11.95 -26.45
CA ILE A 503 23.08 12.81 -25.48
C ILE A 503 23.65 12.64 -24.08
N THR A 504 23.62 11.41 -23.52
CA THR A 504 24.00 11.18 -22.12
C THR A 504 25.49 11.43 -21.86
N VAL A 505 26.39 10.82 -22.66
CA VAL A 505 27.84 10.96 -22.47
C VAL A 505 28.29 12.43 -22.61
N PRO A 506 27.93 13.17 -23.68
CA PRO A 506 28.34 14.57 -23.82
C PRO A 506 27.81 15.50 -22.72
N LEU A 507 26.69 15.17 -22.07
CA LEU A 507 26.13 15.95 -20.98
C LEU A 507 26.81 15.66 -19.63
N LEU A 508 27.19 14.41 -19.36
CA LEU A 508 27.70 14.01 -18.04
C LEU A 508 29.24 13.98 -17.96
N GLU A 509 29.93 13.72 -19.06
CA GLU A 509 31.40 13.69 -19.12
C GLU A 509 32.05 14.99 -18.59
N PRO A 510 31.58 16.21 -18.95
CA PRO A 510 32.17 17.45 -18.45
C PRO A 510 32.07 17.65 -16.93
N VAL A 511 31.09 17.01 -16.30
CA VAL A 511 30.80 17.14 -14.86
C VAL A 511 31.57 16.11 -14.02
N THR A 512 31.94 14.99 -14.63
CA THR A 512 32.57 13.84 -13.96
C THR A 512 33.83 14.21 -13.15
N PRO A 513 34.79 15.02 -13.65
CA PRO A 513 35.99 15.37 -12.89
C PRO A 513 35.70 16.08 -11.57
N SER A 514 34.74 17.02 -11.57
CA SER A 514 34.35 17.78 -10.37
C SER A 514 33.66 16.90 -9.33
N VAL A 515 32.82 15.97 -9.78
CA VAL A 515 32.17 14.98 -8.91
C VAL A 515 33.21 14.07 -8.25
N LEU A 516 34.16 13.55 -9.03
CA LEU A 516 35.24 12.70 -8.50
C LEU A 516 36.13 13.46 -7.50
N MET A 517 36.42 14.73 -7.76
CA MET A 517 37.18 15.58 -6.84
C MET A 517 36.46 15.80 -5.51
N LEU A 518 35.15 16.04 -5.54
CA LEU A 518 34.31 16.15 -4.35
C LEU A 518 34.27 14.82 -3.58
N LEU A 519 34.03 13.69 -4.26
CA LEU A 519 34.00 12.36 -3.65
C LEU A 519 35.34 12.01 -3.00
N ARG A 520 36.46 12.29 -3.68
CA ARG A 520 37.81 12.10 -3.13
C ARG A 520 38.00 12.93 -1.86
N SER A 521 37.53 14.17 -1.84
CA SER A 521 37.63 15.05 -0.67
C SER A 521 36.77 14.55 0.50
N LEU A 522 35.57 14.04 0.22
CA LEU A 522 34.67 13.43 1.21
C LEU A 522 35.27 12.14 1.81
N LEU A 523 35.87 11.29 0.98
CA LEU A 523 36.53 10.04 1.41
C LEU A 523 37.70 10.30 2.36
N ILE A 524 38.39 11.44 2.20
CA ILE A 524 39.52 11.84 3.06
C ILE A 524 39.04 12.43 4.41
N CYS A 525 37.80 12.95 4.48
CA CYS A 525 37.24 13.58 5.68
C CYS A 525 36.63 12.61 6.70
N VAL A 526 36.44 11.34 6.35
CA VAL A 526 35.51 10.47 7.08
C VAL A 526 36.17 9.14 7.49
N PRO A 527 36.25 8.80 8.79
CA PRO A 527 36.31 7.40 9.20
C PRO A 527 34.98 6.76 8.78
N ILE A 528 35.04 5.63 8.08
CA ILE A 528 33.99 4.90 7.33
C ILE A 528 32.57 4.93 7.96
N GLU A 529 32.45 5.07 9.28
CA GLU A 529 31.20 5.14 10.05
C GLU A 529 30.36 6.42 9.79
N LEU A 530 30.97 7.60 9.53
CA LEU A 530 30.22 8.84 9.26
C LEU A 530 29.70 8.92 7.82
N TYR A 531 30.30 8.15 6.90
CA TYR A 531 29.94 8.12 5.47
C TYR A 531 28.56 7.49 5.33
N MET A 532 28.27 6.49 6.16
CA MET A 532 26.94 5.89 6.30
C MET A 532 25.94 6.89 6.88
N ALA A 533 26.31 7.73 7.85
CA ALA A 533 25.38 8.72 8.43
C ALA A 533 25.03 9.88 7.46
N ILE A 534 25.98 10.34 6.64
CA ILE A 534 25.76 11.45 5.70
C ILE A 534 25.06 10.99 4.42
N VAL A 535 25.31 9.76 3.96
CA VAL A 535 24.69 9.19 2.74
C VAL A 535 23.35 8.51 3.05
N LEU A 536 23.17 7.91 4.24
CA LEU A 536 21.91 7.25 4.66
C LEU A 536 21.04 8.09 5.60
N GLY A 537 21.48 9.29 6.01
CA GLY A 537 20.75 10.20 6.91
C GLY A 537 19.45 10.81 6.37
N GLN A 538 18.89 10.27 5.28
CA GLN A 538 17.51 10.54 4.85
C GLN A 538 16.54 9.39 5.18
N VAL A 539 16.95 8.39 5.98
CA VAL A 539 16.03 7.41 6.54
C VAL A 539 15.99 7.53 8.07
N SER A 540 14.81 7.86 8.55
CA SER A 540 14.31 7.84 9.94
C SER A 540 14.65 9.00 10.88
N ASP A 541 13.58 9.71 11.23
CA ASP A 541 13.37 10.38 12.51
C ASP A 541 13.76 9.48 13.71
N HIS A 542 14.10 10.13 14.81
CA HIS A 542 14.38 9.59 16.14
C HIS A 542 13.79 8.20 16.45
N GLN A 543 14.59 7.11 16.42
CA GLN A 543 14.43 5.94 17.33
C GLN A 543 15.66 5.02 17.47
N VAL A 544 16.75 5.17 16.71
CA VAL A 544 17.84 4.16 16.73
C VAL A 544 18.91 4.37 17.83
N PHE A 545 18.99 5.54 18.49
CA PHE A 545 20.00 5.81 19.53
C PHE A 545 19.63 5.32 20.95
N LYS A 546 19.05 4.11 21.08
CA LYS A 546 18.82 3.48 22.41
C LYS A 546 19.13 1.99 22.52
N ARG A 547 19.66 1.34 21.47
CA ARG A 547 20.12 -0.06 21.54
C ARG A 547 21.41 -0.26 20.75
N SER A 548 22.51 0.31 21.24
CA SER A 548 23.86 -0.17 20.88
C SER A 548 24.91 0.15 21.94
N ASP A 549 24.51 0.28 23.20
CA ASP A 549 25.44 0.10 24.30
C ASP A 549 25.39 -1.39 24.67
N GLU A 550 26.56 -2.03 24.71
CA GLU A 550 26.80 -3.45 25.02
C GLU A 550 26.62 -4.45 23.85
N ALA A 551 27.57 -4.46 22.90
CA ALA A 551 28.39 -5.64 22.58
C ALA A 551 29.13 -5.51 21.24
N LYS A 552 30.39 -5.95 21.24
CA LYS A 552 31.30 -6.21 20.10
C LYS A 552 32.18 -5.04 19.63
N VAL A 553 33.22 -4.78 20.43
CA VAL A 553 34.44 -4.04 20.04
C VAL A 553 35.55 -4.98 19.52
N GLU A 554 35.37 -6.30 19.49
CA GLU A 554 36.41 -7.24 19.01
C GLU A 554 35.91 -8.05 17.82
N ASN A 555 36.26 -7.66 16.57
CA ASN A 555 36.64 -8.59 15.49
C ASN A 555 36.77 -8.01 14.06
N CYS A 556 36.69 -6.70 13.82
CA CYS A 556 36.84 -6.18 12.45
C CYS A 556 38.28 -5.71 12.08
N GLN A 557 39.32 -6.46 12.48
CA GLN A 557 40.71 -6.20 12.07
C GLN A 557 41.28 -7.15 11.00
N ASN A 558 40.55 -8.17 10.55
CA ASN A 558 41.14 -9.26 9.76
C ASN A 558 40.62 -9.43 8.32
N ILE A 559 40.02 -8.41 7.69
CA ILE A 559 39.67 -8.50 6.27
C ILE A 559 40.08 -7.22 5.54
N LEU A 560 41.36 -7.16 5.18
CA LEU A 560 41.93 -6.22 4.21
C LEU A 560 42.70 -7.06 3.16
N PRO A 561 42.28 -7.09 1.89
CA PRO A 561 43.10 -7.66 0.83
C PRO A 561 44.31 -6.75 0.57
N SER A 562 45.49 -7.31 0.77
CA SER A 562 46.82 -6.71 0.63
C SER A 562 47.22 -6.48 -0.84
N TYR A 563 46.53 -5.58 -1.53
CA TYR A 563 46.94 -5.08 -2.86
C TYR A 563 46.54 -3.62 -3.04
N MET A 564 47.17 -2.68 -2.34
CA MET A 564 47.35 -1.28 -2.75
C MET A 564 48.36 -0.60 -1.81
N LEU A 565 49.61 -1.09 -1.81
CA LEU A 565 50.74 -0.37 -1.24
C LEU A 565 51.98 -0.66 -2.10
N THR A 566 52.16 0.12 -3.16
CA THR A 566 53.48 0.65 -3.57
C THR A 566 53.28 1.84 -4.50
N PRO A 567 54.00 2.96 -4.28
CA PRO A 567 53.98 4.12 -5.16
C PRO A 567 54.96 3.93 -6.33
N GLN A 568 54.52 4.32 -7.53
CA GLN A 568 55.38 4.89 -8.58
C GLN A 568 54.68 6.10 -9.17
#